data_AF-A0A7V3S0V1-F1
#
_entry.id   AF-A0A7V3S0V1-F1
#
_cell.length_a   1.000
_cell.length_b   1.000
_cell.length_c   1.000
_cell.angle_alpha   90.00
_cell.angle_beta   90.00
_cell.angle_gamma   90.00
#
_symmetry.space_group_name_H-M   'P 1'
#
loop_
_entity.id
_entity.type
_entity.pdbx_description
1 polymer ?
#
loop_
_entity_poly.entity_id
_entity_poly.type
_entity_poly.pdbx_seq_one_letter_code
_entity_poly.pdbx_strand_id
1 'polypeptide(L)'
;MKGKEFLEMYNKVSKFTQELLAQNQELQSEMKKLEDERSRLYREMGGTEERAIQKRIEELKREKEELLGRFKEMSQENKDFLERYREIEVENNNLANLYVASYQLHSTLDFSEVLEIITEIIINLIGAGKFAVLLHLEKQGMLKCVKAEGMNLEDVPVVKIGEGLIGSVASSGD
;
A
#
# COMPACT_ATOMS: atom_id res chain seq x y z
N MET A 1 66.68 -72.47 -56.04
CA MET A 1 66.64 -71.25 -55.20
C MET A 1 65.22 -70.84 -54.80
N LYS A 2 64.22 -70.84 -55.69
CA LYS A 2 62.85 -70.35 -55.43
C LYS A 2 62.08 -70.97 -54.24
N GLY A 3 62.36 -72.23 -53.86
CA GLY A 3 61.63 -72.90 -52.76
C GLY A 3 62.03 -72.48 -51.33
N LYS A 4 63.28 -72.01 -51.14
CA LYS A 4 63.78 -71.56 -49.82
C LYS A 4 63.24 -70.17 -49.46
N GLU A 5 63.25 -69.26 -50.43
CA GLU A 5 62.70 -67.90 -50.30
C GLU A 5 61.19 -67.91 -50.04
N PHE A 6 60.46 -68.85 -50.66
CA PHE A 6 59.02 -69.02 -50.42
C PHE A 6 58.71 -69.49 -48.99
N LEU A 7 59.50 -70.41 -48.45
CA LEU A 7 59.37 -70.91 -47.08
C LEU A 7 59.72 -69.85 -46.03
N GLU A 8 60.75 -69.04 -46.28
CA GLU A 8 61.09 -67.91 -45.41
C GLU A 8 60.01 -66.82 -45.42
N MET A 9 59.46 -66.51 -46.59
CA MET A 9 58.35 -65.57 -46.72
C MET A 9 57.07 -66.10 -46.04
N TYR A 10 56.73 -67.37 -46.20
CA TYR A 10 55.61 -68.01 -45.52
C TYR A 10 55.76 -67.98 -43.99
N ASN A 11 56.95 -68.28 -43.48
CA ASN A 11 57.23 -68.20 -42.04
C ASN A 11 57.14 -66.76 -41.51
N LYS A 12 57.59 -65.78 -42.29
CA LYS A 12 57.50 -64.35 -41.91
C LYS A 12 56.05 -63.87 -41.90
N VAL A 13 55.26 -64.27 -42.89
CA VAL A 13 53.81 -64.00 -42.94
C VAL A 13 53.10 -64.68 -41.77
N SER A 14 53.40 -65.95 -41.48
CA SER A 14 52.79 -66.67 -40.36
C SER A 14 53.11 -66.04 -39.00
N LYS A 15 54.36 -65.62 -38.78
CA LYS A 15 54.75 -64.90 -37.55
C LYS A 15 54.04 -63.56 -37.42
N PHE A 16 53.99 -62.79 -38.52
CA PHE A 16 53.29 -61.52 -38.55
C PHE A 16 51.78 -61.66 -38.30
N THR A 17 51.14 -62.70 -38.87
CA THR A 17 49.73 -63.01 -38.58
C THR A 17 49.53 -63.41 -37.12
N GLN A 18 50.44 -64.16 -36.52
CA GLN A 18 50.37 -64.52 -35.09
C GLN A 18 50.54 -63.28 -34.19
N GLU A 19 51.48 -62.39 -34.49
CA GLU A 19 51.67 -61.14 -33.78
C GLU A 19 50.45 -60.23 -33.89
N LEU A 20 49.88 -60.10 -35.10
CA LEU A 20 48.63 -59.35 -35.32
C LEU A 20 47.45 -59.94 -34.54
N LEU A 21 47.31 -61.27 -34.49
CA LEU A 21 46.26 -61.93 -33.72
C LEU A 21 46.43 -61.69 -32.22
N ALA A 22 47.66 -61.76 -31.71
CA ALA A 22 47.95 -61.49 -30.31
C ALA A 22 47.64 -60.04 -29.93
N GLN A 23 48.08 -59.08 -30.75
CA GLN A 23 47.76 -57.66 -30.56
C GLN A 23 46.25 -57.38 -30.65
N ASN A 24 45.54 -58.05 -31.56
CA ASN A 24 44.08 -57.91 -31.66
C ASN A 24 43.38 -58.42 -30.39
N GLN A 25 43.81 -59.56 -29.85
CA GLN A 25 43.28 -60.10 -28.58
C GLN A 25 43.57 -59.18 -27.39
N GLU A 26 44.76 -58.59 -27.35
CA GLU A 26 45.14 -57.62 -26.32
C GLU A 26 44.28 -56.36 -26.41
N LEU A 27 44.15 -55.77 -27.60
CA LEU A 27 43.27 -54.63 -27.84
C LEU A 27 41.81 -54.93 -27.50
N GLN A 28 41.30 -56.11 -27.84
CA GLN A 28 39.95 -56.53 -27.46
C GLN A 28 39.78 -56.60 -25.93
N SER A 29 40.78 -57.09 -25.22
CA SER A 29 40.79 -57.14 -23.75
C SER A 29 40.81 -55.74 -23.14
N GLU A 30 41.62 -54.84 -23.68
CA GLU A 30 41.67 -53.45 -23.24
C GLU A 30 40.37 -52.69 -23.53
N MET A 31 39.82 -52.83 -24.73
CA MET A 31 38.52 -52.23 -25.07
C MET A 31 37.43 -52.72 -24.11
N LYS A 32 37.39 -54.01 -23.80
CA LYS A 32 36.43 -54.56 -22.85
C LYS A 32 36.58 -53.96 -21.45
N LYS A 33 37.83 -53.84 -20.95
CA LYS A 33 38.10 -53.21 -19.65
C LYS A 33 37.65 -51.75 -19.62
N LEU A 34 37.95 -50.98 -20.67
CA LEU A 34 37.55 -49.59 -20.80
C LEU A 34 36.03 -49.45 -20.90
N GLU A 35 35.34 -50.34 -21.61
CA GLU A 35 33.88 -50.36 -21.70
C GLU A 35 33.23 -50.69 -20.35
N ASP A 36 33.78 -51.64 -19.60
CA ASP A 36 33.31 -52.00 -18.26
C ASP A 36 33.51 -50.86 -17.26
N GLU A 37 34.68 -50.21 -17.29
CA GLU A 37 35.01 -49.06 -16.45
C GLU A 37 34.13 -47.84 -16.78
N ARG A 38 33.96 -47.54 -18.07
CA ARG A 38 33.04 -46.49 -18.54
C ARG A 38 31.62 -46.75 -18.06
N SER A 39 31.14 -47.99 -18.18
CA SER A 39 29.79 -48.39 -17.76
C SER A 39 29.61 -48.34 -16.24
N ARG A 40 30.68 -48.51 -15.46
CA ARG A 40 30.66 -48.34 -14.01
C ARG A 40 30.60 -46.86 -13.64
N LEU A 41 31.47 -46.03 -14.22
CA LEU A 41 31.50 -44.58 -13.98
C LEU A 41 30.18 -43.91 -14.36
N TYR A 42 29.56 -44.27 -15.49
CA TYR A 42 28.24 -43.76 -15.86
C TYR A 42 27.14 -44.13 -14.86
N ARG A 43 27.19 -45.34 -14.26
CA ARG A 43 26.22 -45.75 -13.24
C ARG A 43 26.43 -45.01 -11.91
N GLU A 44 27.69 -44.79 -11.53
CA GLU A 44 28.04 -44.07 -10.30
C GLU A 44 27.75 -42.56 -10.41
N MET A 45 28.10 -41.91 -11.52
CA MET A 45 27.86 -40.47 -11.74
C MET A 45 26.39 -40.16 -12.10
N GLY A 46 25.80 -40.89 -13.05
CA GLY A 46 24.41 -40.65 -13.48
C GLY A 46 23.42 -40.86 -12.34
N GLY A 47 23.58 -41.90 -11.53
CA GLY A 47 22.64 -42.18 -10.44
C GLY A 47 22.69 -41.19 -9.28
N THR A 48 23.81 -40.50 -9.05
CA THR A 48 24.00 -39.61 -7.89
C THR A 48 23.68 -38.16 -8.21
N GLU A 49 24.20 -37.64 -9.33
CA GLU A 49 23.92 -36.26 -9.77
C GLU A 49 22.45 -36.08 -10.18
N GLU A 50 21.88 -37.05 -10.90
CA GLU A 50 20.49 -36.98 -11.37
C GLU A 50 19.50 -37.03 -10.19
N ARG A 51 19.81 -37.82 -9.15
CA ARG A 51 19.03 -37.81 -7.88
C ARG A 51 19.17 -36.49 -7.12
N ALA A 52 20.37 -35.92 -7.08
CA ALA A 52 20.60 -34.63 -6.41
C ALA A 52 19.85 -33.49 -7.12
N ILE A 53 19.89 -33.46 -8.46
CA ILE A 53 19.15 -32.50 -9.28
C ILE A 53 17.64 -32.70 -9.09
N GLN A 54 17.15 -33.94 -9.12
CA GLN A 54 15.73 -34.22 -8.92
C GLN A 54 15.25 -33.77 -7.54
N LYS A 55 16.04 -34.01 -6.49
CA LYS A 55 15.74 -33.53 -5.13
C LYS A 55 15.70 -31.99 -5.10
N ARG A 56 16.63 -31.32 -5.77
CA ARG A 56 16.67 -29.86 -5.84
C ARG A 56 15.48 -29.28 -6.59
N ILE A 57 15.02 -29.94 -7.66
CA ILE A 57 13.82 -29.57 -8.40
C ILE A 57 12.59 -29.64 -7.49
N GLU A 58 12.44 -30.71 -6.71
CA GLU A 58 11.31 -30.85 -5.79
C GLU A 58 11.35 -29.82 -4.65
N GLU A 59 12.53 -29.53 -4.11
CA GLU A 59 12.72 -28.42 -3.14
C GLU A 59 12.29 -27.08 -3.74
N LEU A 60 12.77 -26.75 -4.94
CA LEU A 60 12.44 -25.49 -5.61
C LEU A 60 10.96 -25.40 -6.01
N LYS A 61 10.32 -26.51 -6.39
CA LYS A 61 8.88 -26.54 -6.65
C LYS A 61 8.10 -26.23 -5.39
N ARG A 62 8.48 -26.83 -4.25
CA ARG A 62 7.84 -26.58 -2.96
C ARG A 62 8.01 -25.13 -2.53
N GLU A 63 9.22 -24.58 -2.63
CA GLU A 63 9.48 -23.17 -2.34
C GLU A 63 8.66 -22.24 -3.24
N LYS A 64 8.55 -22.56 -4.54
CA LYS A 64 7.72 -21.80 -5.49
C LYS A 64 6.24 -21.82 -5.09
N GLU A 65 5.70 -22.98 -4.72
CA GLU A 65 4.30 -23.11 -4.29
C GLU A 65 4.03 -22.30 -3.00
N GLU A 66 4.95 -22.36 -2.03
CA GLU A 66 4.85 -21.58 -0.79
C GLU A 66 4.88 -20.06 -1.09
N LEU A 67 5.79 -19.62 -1.96
CA LEU A 67 5.90 -18.22 -2.34
C LEU A 67 4.66 -17.71 -3.10
N LEU A 68 4.11 -18.55 -3.99
CA LEU A 68 2.88 -18.24 -4.71
C LEU A 68 1.68 -18.15 -3.77
N GLY A 69 1.61 -19.01 -2.75
CA GLY A 69 0.59 -18.95 -1.70
C GLY A 69 0.64 -17.61 -0.97
N ARG A 70 1.81 -17.24 -0.45
CA ARG A 70 2.02 -15.96 0.24
C ARG A 70 1.75 -14.76 -0.66
N PHE A 71 2.16 -14.81 -1.92
CA PHE A 71 1.88 -13.73 -2.88
C PHE A 71 0.38 -13.55 -3.09
N LYS A 72 -0.38 -14.66 -3.18
CA LYS A 72 -1.83 -14.61 -3.32
C LYS A 72 -2.51 -14.02 -2.10
N GLU A 73 -2.09 -14.42 -0.90
CA GLU A 73 -2.58 -13.86 0.36
C GLU A 73 -2.30 -12.36 0.44
N MET A 74 -1.05 -11.95 0.24
CA MET A 74 -0.65 -10.54 0.25
C MET A 74 -1.37 -9.73 -0.84
N SER A 75 -1.56 -10.30 -2.03
CA SER A 75 -2.31 -9.64 -3.09
C SER A 75 -3.78 -9.46 -2.73
N GLN A 76 -4.37 -10.37 -1.94
CA GLN A 76 -5.75 -10.24 -1.47
C GLN A 76 -5.83 -9.18 -0.37
N GLU A 77 -4.95 -9.24 0.63
CA GLU A 77 -4.86 -8.21 1.67
C GLU A 77 -4.67 -6.80 1.10
N ASN A 78 -3.84 -6.67 0.05
CA ASN A 78 -3.63 -5.38 -0.61
C ASN A 78 -4.90 -4.88 -1.33
N LYS A 79 -5.72 -5.77 -1.91
CA LYS A 79 -7.01 -5.37 -2.49
C LYS A 79 -7.97 -4.86 -1.42
N ASP A 80 -8.06 -5.60 -0.31
CA ASP A 80 -8.92 -5.22 0.82
C ASP A 80 -8.46 -3.88 1.43
N PHE A 81 -7.14 -3.64 1.47
CA PHE A 81 -6.57 -2.37 1.93
C PHE A 81 -6.94 -1.20 1.00
N LEU A 82 -6.86 -1.40 -0.32
CA LEU A 82 -7.26 -0.38 -1.30
C LEU A 82 -8.76 -0.06 -1.22
N GLU A 83 -9.60 -1.05 -0.92
CA GLU A 83 -11.03 -0.86 -0.73
C GLU A 83 -11.30 0.00 0.52
N ARG A 84 -10.72 -0.37 1.66
CA ARG A 84 -10.82 0.43 2.91
C ARG A 84 -10.25 1.84 2.74
N TYR A 85 -9.14 1.99 2.02
CA TYR A 85 -8.57 3.30 1.75
C TYR A 85 -9.54 4.18 0.97
N ARG A 86 -10.23 3.60 -0.01
CA ARG A 86 -11.27 4.30 -0.79
C ARG A 86 -12.45 4.69 0.10
N GLU A 87 -12.89 3.81 1.00
CA GLU A 87 -13.95 4.13 1.98
C GLU A 87 -13.55 5.30 2.87
N ILE A 88 -12.33 5.29 3.41
CA ILE A 88 -11.79 6.38 4.24
C ILE A 88 -11.70 7.69 3.45
N GLU A 89 -11.28 7.64 2.18
CA GLU A 89 -11.23 8.81 1.32
C GLU A 89 -12.63 9.40 1.09
N VAL A 90 -13.64 8.55 0.87
CA VAL A 90 -15.04 8.96 0.74
C VAL A 90 -15.57 9.55 2.05
N GLU A 91 -15.31 8.94 3.20
CA GLU A 91 -15.69 9.49 4.50
C GLU A 91 -15.01 10.84 4.75
N ASN A 92 -13.72 10.96 4.45
CA ASN A 92 -12.98 12.21 4.61
C ASN A 92 -13.52 13.30 3.69
N ASN A 93 -13.84 12.96 2.43
CA ASN A 93 -14.48 13.89 1.50
C ASN A 93 -15.84 14.34 2.04
N ASN A 94 -16.65 13.42 2.58
CA ASN A 94 -17.93 13.73 3.19
C ASN A 94 -17.77 14.64 4.42
N LEU A 95 -16.77 14.40 5.28
CA LEU A 95 -16.45 15.25 6.42
C LEU A 95 -16.00 16.65 5.98
N ALA A 96 -15.16 16.75 4.95
CA ALA A 96 -14.75 18.03 4.37
C ALA A 96 -15.94 18.78 3.79
N ASN A 97 -16.84 18.09 3.07
CA ASN A 97 -18.06 18.68 2.54
C ASN A 97 -19.00 19.16 3.66
N LEU A 98 -19.16 18.36 4.72
CA LEU A 98 -19.92 18.77 5.92
C LEU A 98 -19.28 19.96 6.62
N TYR A 99 -17.95 20.02 6.69
CA TYR A 99 -17.23 21.15 7.27
C TYR A 99 -17.43 22.42 6.43
N VAL A 100 -17.32 22.33 5.11
CA VAL A 100 -17.58 23.46 4.20
C VAL A 100 -19.03 23.92 4.30
N ALA A 101 -19.99 22.99 4.34
CA ALA A 101 -21.41 23.31 4.52
C ALA A 101 -21.67 23.95 5.89
N SER A 102 -21.07 23.42 6.96
CA SER A 102 -21.13 24.01 8.31
C SER A 102 -20.53 25.42 8.31
N TYR A 103 -19.37 25.59 7.69
CA TYR A 103 -18.72 26.89 7.55
C TYR A 103 -19.59 27.86 6.74
N GLN A 104 -20.23 27.45 5.65
CA GLN A 104 -21.13 28.28 4.85
C GLN A 104 -22.41 28.64 5.62
N LEU A 105 -22.99 27.70 6.38
CA LEU A 105 -24.14 27.96 7.27
C LEU A 105 -23.75 28.91 8.42
N HIS A 106 -22.53 28.80 8.94
CA HIS A 106 -21.94 29.73 9.90
C HIS A 106 -21.36 31.01 9.25
N SER A 107 -21.24 31.09 7.93
CA SER A 107 -20.88 32.32 7.20
C SER A 107 -22.09 33.24 7.02
N THR A 108 -23.30 32.73 7.23
CA THR A 108 -24.48 33.55 7.56
C THR A 108 -24.40 34.19 8.97
N LEU A 109 -23.28 33.98 9.68
CA LEU A 109 -23.04 34.29 11.10
C LEU A 109 -21.73 35.10 11.26
N ASP A 110 -21.39 35.99 10.33
CA ASP A 110 -20.56 37.15 10.70
C ASP A 110 -21.42 38.12 11.50
N PHE A 111 -21.80 37.68 12.71
CA PHE A 111 -22.58 38.45 13.67
C PHE A 111 -21.94 39.82 13.92
N SER A 112 -20.61 39.90 13.81
CA SER A 112 -19.86 41.15 13.90
C SER A 112 -20.12 42.04 12.68
N GLU A 113 -20.04 41.52 11.45
CA GLU A 113 -20.38 42.26 10.22
C GLU A 113 -21.83 42.76 10.24
N VAL A 114 -22.77 41.91 10.67
CA VAL A 114 -24.19 42.31 10.81
C VAL A 114 -24.35 43.41 11.85
N LEU A 115 -23.68 43.32 13.00
CA LEU A 115 -23.70 44.37 14.01
C LEU A 115 -23.07 45.67 13.50
N GLU A 116 -22.01 45.60 12.70
CA GLU A 116 -21.38 46.77 12.07
C GLU A 116 -22.34 47.44 11.08
N ILE A 117 -22.97 46.67 10.19
CA ILE A 117 -23.97 47.19 9.25
C ILE A 117 -25.15 47.83 9.99
N ILE A 118 -25.69 47.19 11.03
CA ILE A 118 -26.78 47.74 11.84
C ILE A 118 -26.34 49.05 12.52
N THR A 119 -25.13 49.08 13.06
CA THR A 119 -24.54 50.27 13.70
C THR A 119 -24.45 51.42 12.71
N GLU A 120 -23.96 51.16 11.50
CA GLU A 120 -23.87 52.16 10.42
C GLU A 120 -25.25 52.68 10.00
N ILE A 121 -26.26 51.81 9.87
CA ILE A 121 -27.64 52.22 9.54
C ILE A 121 -28.20 53.13 10.64
N ILE A 122 -28.01 52.77 11.92
CA ILE A 122 -28.52 53.55 13.05
C ILE A 122 -27.85 54.94 13.10
N ILE A 123 -26.54 55.01 12.86
CA ILE A 123 -25.80 56.28 12.87
C ILE A 123 -26.18 57.14 11.65
N ASN A 124 -26.09 56.56 10.45
CA ASN A 124 -26.16 57.34 9.21
C ASN A 124 -27.59 57.63 8.75
N LEU A 125 -28.53 56.70 8.96
CA LEU A 125 -29.91 56.84 8.48
C LEU A 125 -30.87 57.33 9.56
N ILE A 126 -30.73 56.82 10.80
CA ILE A 126 -31.61 57.20 11.92
C ILE A 126 -31.06 58.45 12.64
N GLY A 127 -29.74 58.67 12.62
CA GLY A 127 -29.09 59.82 13.27
C GLY A 127 -29.02 59.68 14.79
N ALA A 128 -29.07 58.46 15.33
CA ALA A 128 -29.02 58.24 16.77
C ALA A 128 -27.58 58.35 17.29
N GLY A 129 -27.31 59.39 18.10
CA GLY A 129 -25.97 59.64 18.66
C GLY A 129 -25.61 58.80 19.90
N LYS A 130 -26.58 58.06 20.47
CA LYS A 130 -26.38 57.14 21.61
C LYS A 130 -27.33 55.97 21.52
N PHE A 131 -26.82 54.74 21.50
CA PHE A 131 -27.64 53.53 21.52
C PHE A 131 -26.87 52.30 21.98
N ALA A 132 -27.59 51.22 22.28
CA ALA A 132 -27.03 49.91 22.58
C ALA A 132 -27.87 48.81 21.92
N VAL A 133 -27.19 47.76 21.44
CA VAL A 133 -27.80 46.55 20.91
C VAL A 133 -27.66 45.46 21.97
N LEU A 134 -28.78 44.89 22.41
CA LEU A 134 -28.83 43.83 23.41
C LEU A 134 -29.21 42.51 22.77
N LEU A 135 -28.50 41.45 23.14
CA LEU A 135 -28.78 40.08 22.72
C LEU A 135 -29.49 39.32 23.84
N HIS A 136 -30.57 38.63 23.48
CA HIS A 136 -31.28 37.75 24.40
C HIS A 136 -30.55 36.41 24.57
N LEU A 137 -30.13 36.12 25.79
CA LEU A 137 -29.53 34.85 26.19
C LEU A 137 -30.63 33.94 26.72
N GLU A 138 -31.33 33.24 25.83
CA GLU A 138 -32.52 32.43 26.14
C GLU A 138 -32.33 31.45 27.31
N LYS A 139 -31.16 30.81 27.38
CA LYS A 139 -30.83 29.85 28.45
C LYS A 139 -30.73 30.48 29.85
N GLN A 140 -30.49 31.79 29.92
CA GLN A 140 -30.31 32.54 31.16
C GLN A 140 -31.49 33.48 31.45
N GLY A 141 -32.38 33.73 30.48
CA GLY A 141 -33.50 34.66 30.61
C GLY A 141 -33.06 36.12 30.80
N MET A 142 -31.91 36.49 30.20
CA MET A 142 -31.31 37.82 30.35
C MET A 142 -30.93 38.43 29.01
N LEU A 143 -30.93 39.75 28.96
CA LEU A 143 -30.47 40.58 27.86
C LEU A 143 -29.08 41.10 28.19
N LYS A 144 -28.11 40.84 27.31
CA LYS A 144 -26.74 41.32 27.45
C LYS A 144 -26.41 42.29 26.32
N CYS A 145 -25.85 43.44 26.67
CA CYS A 145 -25.32 44.38 25.68
C CYS A 145 -24.18 43.74 24.88
N VAL A 146 -24.28 43.77 23.55
CA VAL A 146 -23.28 43.26 22.61
C VAL A 146 -22.58 44.37 21.82
N LYS A 147 -23.21 45.54 21.71
CA LYS A 147 -22.65 46.74 21.07
C LYS A 147 -23.25 47.99 21.73
N ALA A 148 -22.44 49.01 21.95
CA ALA A 148 -22.88 50.31 22.46
C ALA A 148 -22.14 51.42 21.71
N GLU A 149 -22.85 52.51 21.40
CA GLU A 149 -22.31 53.70 20.77
C GLU A 149 -22.69 54.94 21.58
N GLY A 150 -21.73 55.85 21.79
CA GLY A 150 -21.91 57.05 22.61
C GLY A 150 -22.04 56.81 24.13
N MET A 151 -21.75 55.58 24.58
CA MET A 151 -21.61 55.14 25.98
C MET A 151 -20.66 53.94 26.05
N ASN A 152 -20.12 53.63 27.24
CA ASN A 152 -19.31 52.43 27.38
C ASN A 152 -20.21 51.19 27.49
N LEU A 153 -19.73 50.07 26.94
CA LEU A 153 -20.44 48.79 27.00
C LEU A 153 -20.71 48.34 28.46
N GLU A 154 -19.77 48.63 29.36
CA GLU A 154 -19.83 48.29 30.78
C GLU A 154 -20.86 49.11 31.56
N ASP A 155 -21.23 50.29 31.06
CA ASP A 155 -22.21 51.18 31.68
C ASP A 155 -23.65 50.71 31.38
N VAL A 156 -23.84 49.76 30.44
CA VAL A 156 -25.15 49.20 30.10
C VAL A 156 -25.43 47.98 30.98
N PRO A 157 -26.41 48.04 31.89
CA PRO A 157 -26.68 46.93 32.82
C PRO A 157 -27.23 45.70 32.09
N VAL A 158 -26.94 44.52 32.63
CA VAL A 158 -27.60 43.27 32.22
C VAL A 158 -29.04 43.31 32.72
N VAL A 159 -30.01 43.13 31.82
CA VAL A 159 -31.44 43.25 32.12
C VAL A 159 -32.08 41.86 32.10
N LYS A 160 -32.88 41.51 33.10
CA LYS A 160 -33.67 40.26 33.07
C LYS A 160 -34.93 40.46 32.22
N ILE A 161 -35.34 39.41 31.52
CA ILE A 161 -36.61 39.45 30.79
C ILE A 161 -37.77 39.68 31.75
N GLY A 162 -38.70 40.58 31.37
CA GLY A 162 -39.84 41.00 32.18
C GLY A 162 -39.54 42.08 33.22
N GLU A 163 -38.27 42.39 33.51
CA GLU A 163 -37.90 43.40 34.52
C GLU A 163 -37.55 44.76 33.88
N GLY A 164 -38.15 45.83 34.41
CA GLY A 164 -37.96 47.20 33.91
C GLY A 164 -38.49 47.39 32.48
N LEU A 165 -38.36 48.61 31.96
CA LEU A 165 -38.92 48.95 30.63
C LEU A 165 -38.34 48.08 29.52
N ILE A 166 -37.01 47.90 29.49
CA ILE A 166 -36.32 47.10 28.46
C ILE A 166 -36.70 45.62 28.54
N GLY A 167 -36.73 45.05 29.75
CA GLY A 167 -37.08 43.64 29.94
C GLY A 167 -38.56 43.37 29.65
N SER A 168 -39.45 44.32 29.96
CA SER A 168 -40.87 44.22 29.61
C SER A 168 -41.08 44.22 28.10
N VAL A 169 -40.49 45.19 27.36
CA VAL A 169 -40.58 45.26 25.88
C VAL A 169 -40.03 43.98 25.24
N ALA A 170 -38.91 43.46 25.74
CA ALA A 170 -38.35 42.20 25.25
C ALA A 170 -39.26 40.98 25.50
N SER A 171 -40.14 41.03 26.50
CA SER A 171 -41.11 39.98 26.80
C SER A 171 -42.44 40.14 26.05
N SER A 172 -42.89 41.38 25.81
CA SER A 172 -44.14 41.69 25.10
C SER A 172 -43.97 41.68 23.59
N GLY A 173 -42.79 42.04 23.08
CA GLY A 173 -42.54 42.30 21.66
C GLY A 173 -43.03 43.67 21.18
N ASP A 174 -43.61 44.47 22.08
CA ASP A 174 -44.19 45.81 21.90
C ASP A 174 -43.71 46.76 23.00
#